data_AF-A0A926BA21-F1
#
_entry.id   AF-A0A926BA21-F1
#
_cell.length_a   1.000
_cell.length_b   1.000
_cell.length_c   1.000
_cell.angle_alpha   90.00
_cell.angle_beta   90.00
_cell.angle_gamma   90.00
#
_symmetry.space_group_name_H-M   'P 1'
#
loop_
_entity.id
_entity.type
_entity.pdbx_description
1 polymer ?
#
loop_
_entity_poly.entity_id
_entity_poly.type
_entity_poly.pdbx_seq_one_letter_code
_entity_poly.pdbx_strand_id
1 'polypeptide(L)'
;MADQFLTRAQQHSLETLRELDFNYFAEPSHVFRASFFHDRGTIAMAFRLLSKPIPTFASLDIPSVVENLCRLTSGLILVTGASSSGQNELVAAMIDRINSSGSRHILTFEDQIEYFHTSILSVVQQREIGLNR
;
A
#
# COMPACT_ATOMS: atom_id res chain seq x y z
N MET A 1 21.80 11.15 12.56
CA MET A 1 21.01 9.88 12.68
C MET A 1 19.87 9.88 11.66
N ALA A 2 19.11 10.97 11.52
CA ALA A 2 18.13 11.12 10.43
C ALA A 2 18.75 11.01 9.02
N ASP A 3 19.99 11.48 8.85
CA ASP A 3 20.70 11.49 7.56
C ASP A 3 20.92 10.10 6.95
N GLN A 4 20.82 9.03 7.74
CA GLN A 4 20.94 7.65 7.27
C GLN A 4 19.66 7.14 6.57
N PHE A 5 18.53 7.80 6.80
CA PHE A 5 17.22 7.39 6.28
C PHE A 5 16.69 8.32 5.18
N LEU A 6 17.23 9.53 5.09
CA LEU A 6 16.75 10.59 4.21
C LEU A 6 17.72 10.84 3.05
N THR A 7 17.19 10.94 1.84
CA THR A 7 17.93 11.51 0.71
C THR A 7 18.23 12.99 0.94
N ARG A 8 19.19 13.57 0.21
CA ARG A 8 19.50 15.01 0.31
C ARG A 8 18.28 15.90 0.04
N ALA A 9 17.44 15.52 -0.92
CA ALA A 9 16.20 16.24 -1.22
C ALA A 9 15.24 16.19 -0.01
N GLN A 10 15.07 15.02 0.59
CA GLN A 10 14.23 14.84 1.78
C GLN A 10 14.77 15.57 3.01
N GLN A 11 16.09 15.61 3.22
CA GLN A 11 16.71 16.40 4.29
C GLN A 11 16.37 17.88 4.12
N HIS A 12 16.52 18.41 2.90
CA HIS A 12 16.19 19.80 2.60
C HIS A 12 14.69 20.10 2.79
N SER A 13 13.81 19.18 2.38
CA SER A 13 12.38 19.29 2.63
C SER A 13 12.07 19.30 4.13
N LEU A 14 12.69 18.44 4.93
CA LEU A 14 12.50 18.40 6.38
C LEU A 14 12.97 19.70 7.05
N GLU A 15 14.10 20.27 6.62
CA GLU A 15 14.58 21.56 7.13
C GLU A 15 13.61 22.70 6.82
N THR A 16 13.01 22.68 5.62
CA THR A 16 12.11 23.73 5.13
C THR A 16 10.70 23.61 5.72
N LEU A 17 10.13 22.40 5.70
CA LEU A 17 8.74 22.12 6.07
C LEU A 17 8.59 21.74 7.54
N ARG A 18 9.69 21.42 8.24
CA ARG A 18 9.73 20.92 9.63
C ARG A 18 9.07 19.55 9.85
N GLU A 19 8.45 18.99 8.82
CA GLU A 19 7.86 17.65 8.78
C GLU A 19 8.08 17.02 7.41
N LEU A 20 8.11 15.69 7.38
CA LEU A 20 8.24 14.91 6.15
C LEU A 20 7.68 13.50 6.36
N ASP A 21 6.71 13.13 5.52
CA ASP A 21 6.14 11.78 5.46
C ASP A 21 6.49 11.10 4.13
N PHE A 22 6.95 9.86 4.18
CA PHE A 22 7.26 9.07 2.98
C PHE A 22 7.23 7.57 3.24
N ASN A 23 7.18 6.78 2.17
CA ASN A 23 7.31 5.32 2.23
C ASN A 23 8.81 4.94 2.21
N TYR A 24 9.26 4.27 3.27
CA TYR A 24 10.61 3.72 3.41
C TYR A 24 10.60 2.22 3.12
N PHE A 25 11.31 1.82 2.08
CA PHE A 25 11.40 0.43 1.62
C PHE A 25 12.65 -0.22 2.21
N ALA A 26 12.51 -0.90 3.35
CA ALA A 26 13.62 -1.62 3.96
C ALA A 26 13.94 -2.91 3.18
N GLU A 27 12.89 -3.65 2.83
CA GLU A 27 12.92 -4.86 2.01
C GLU A 27 11.63 -4.90 1.15
N PRO A 28 11.55 -5.73 0.09
CA PRO A 28 10.35 -5.85 -0.72
C PRO A 28 9.07 -6.19 0.08
N SER A 29 9.21 -6.91 1.19
CA SER A 29 8.12 -7.30 2.09
C SER A 29 8.01 -6.45 3.36
N HIS A 30 8.89 -5.47 3.55
CA HIS A 30 8.95 -4.62 4.75
C HIS A 30 8.98 -3.16 4.34
N VAL A 31 7.79 -2.61 4.14
CA VAL A 31 7.59 -1.20 3.82
C VAL A 31 7.08 -0.49 5.05
N PHE A 32 7.67 0.65 5.37
CA PHE A 32 7.28 1.50 6.49
C PHE A 32 6.81 2.84 5.99
N ARG A 33 5.80 3.43 6.64
CA ARG A 33 5.58 4.87 6.61
C ARG A 33 6.55 5.47 7.61
N ALA A 34 7.45 6.30 7.11
CA ALA A 34 8.36 7.06 7.93
C ALA A 34 7.88 8.50 8.03
N SER A 35 7.73 8.98 9.25
CA SER A 35 7.39 10.35 9.58
C SER A 35 8.57 10.97 10.32
N PHE A 36 9.16 12.02 9.76
CA PHE A 36 10.22 12.82 10.39
C PHE A 36 9.65 14.19 10.72
N PHE A 37 9.90 14.69 11.93
CA PHE A 37 9.38 15.97 12.37
C PHE A 37 10.25 16.59 13.45
N HIS A 38 10.19 17.92 13.58
CA HIS A 38 10.84 18.61 14.69
C HIS A 38 9.97 18.56 15.96
N ASP A 39 10.51 18.01 17.04
CA ASP A 39 9.90 18.03 18.37
C ASP A 39 10.90 18.58 19.40
N ARG A 40 10.46 19.59 20.16
CA ARG A 40 11.24 20.26 21.23
C ARG A 40 12.67 20.66 20.83
N GLY A 41 12.84 21.14 19.60
CA GLY A 41 14.14 21.58 19.08
C GLY A 41 15.06 20.45 18.61
N THR A 42 14.58 19.20 18.62
CA THR A 42 15.28 18.03 18.09
C THR A 42 14.49 17.41 16.93
N ILE A 43 15.14 16.59 16.11
CA ILE A 43 14.45 15.80 15.08
C ILE A 43 13.97 14.50 15.74
N ALA A 44 12.67 14.26 15.68
CA ALA A 44 12.04 13.00 16.04
C ALA A 44 11.63 12.25 14.77
N MET A 45 11.48 10.93 14.89
CA MET A 45 11.07 10.07 13.79
C MET A 45 10.15 8.96 14.30
N ALA A 46 9.15 8.60 13.49
CA ALA A 46 8.25 7.48 13.73
C ALA A 46 8.19 6.59 12.49
N PHE A 47 8.33 5.28 12.69
CA PHE A 47 8.17 4.28 11.65
C PHE A 47 6.93 3.45 11.95
N ARG A 48 5.99 3.40 11.01
CA ARG A 48 4.83 2.52 11.05
C ARG A 48 4.96 1.48 9.96
N LEU A 49 4.96 0.20 10.33
CA LEU A 49 4.94 -0.88 9.35
C LEU A 49 3.66 -0.77 8.51
N LEU A 50 3.81 -0.69 7.19
CA LEU A 50 2.71 -0.70 6.23
C LEU A 50 2.48 -2.08 5.65
N SER A 51 3.52 -2.90 5.46
CA SER A 51 3.40 -4.22 4.85
C SER A 51 2.58 -5.18 5.71
N LYS A 52 1.26 -5.17 5.52
CA LYS A 52 0.37 -6.24 5.97
C LYS A 52 0.51 -7.43 5.00
N PRO A 53 0.56 -8.67 5.51
CA PRO A 53 0.43 -9.82 4.64
C PRO A 53 -0.91 -9.74 3.91
N ILE A 54 -0.91 -10.03 2.61
CA ILE A 54 -2.15 -10.06 1.83
C ILE A 54 -3.02 -11.21 2.35
N PRO A 55 -4.28 -10.96 2.72
CA PRO A 55 -5.17 -12.01 3.19
C PRO A 55 -5.57 -12.94 2.03
N THR A 56 -5.78 -14.21 2.35
CA THR A 56 -6.32 -15.20 1.40
C THR A 56 -7.85 -15.21 1.49
N PHE A 57 -8.53 -15.60 0.41
CA PHE A 57 -9.99 -15.81 0.42
C PHE A 57 -10.45 -16.73 1.56
N ALA A 58 -9.69 -17.80 1.83
CA ALA A 58 -9.98 -18.72 2.93
C ALA A 58 -9.84 -18.05 4.31
N SER A 59 -8.84 -17.19 4.50
CA SER A 59 -8.65 -16.48 5.77
C SER A 59 -9.72 -15.40 6.04
N LEU A 60 -10.38 -14.91 4.98
CA LEU A 60 -11.45 -13.93 5.09
C LEU A 60 -12.84 -14.55 5.29
N ASP A 61 -12.95 -15.88 5.24
CA ASP A 61 -14.22 -16.63 5.34
C ASP A 61 -15.29 -16.14 4.34
N ILE A 62 -14.85 -15.84 3.12
CA ILE A 62 -15.72 -15.28 2.08
C ILE A 62 -16.28 -16.40 1.21
N PRO A 63 -17.57 -16.35 0.82
CA PRO A 63 -18.15 -17.31 -0.10
C PRO A 63 -17.35 -17.44 -1.40
N SER A 64 -17.14 -18.67 -1.87
CA SER A 64 -16.38 -18.97 -3.09
C SER A 64 -16.93 -18.30 -4.35
N VAL A 65 -18.21 -17.92 -4.35
CA VAL A 65 -18.82 -17.14 -5.44
C VAL A 65 -18.13 -15.79 -5.65
N VAL A 66 -17.55 -15.19 -4.61
CA VAL A 66 -16.82 -13.91 -4.73
C VAL A 66 -15.52 -14.09 -5.51
N GLU A 67 -14.83 -15.22 -5.32
CA GLU A 67 -13.61 -15.54 -6.08
C GLU A 67 -13.90 -15.65 -7.60
N ASN A 68 -15.11 -16.06 -7.97
CA ASN A 68 -15.53 -16.13 -9.37
C ASN A 68 -15.56 -14.74 -10.04
N LEU A 69 -15.77 -13.67 -9.27
CA LEU A 69 -15.75 -12.29 -9.79
C LEU A 69 -14.38 -11.89 -10.32
N CYS A 70 -13.28 -12.45 -9.78
CA CYS A 70 -11.92 -12.20 -10.27
C CYS A 70 -11.68 -12.71 -11.71
N ARG A 71 -12.56 -13.59 -12.22
CA ARG A 71 -12.46 -14.13 -13.58
C ARG A 71 -13.18 -13.30 -14.63
N LEU A 72 -13.97 -12.31 -14.23
CA LEU A 72 -14.61 -11.38 -15.17
C LEU A 72 -13.53 -10.68 -16.01
N THR A 73 -13.82 -10.51 -17.30
CA THR A 73 -12.91 -9.86 -18.26
C THR A 73 -13.16 -8.35 -18.37
N SER A 74 -14.36 -7.90 -18.02
CA SER A 74 -14.74 -6.49 -17.96
C SER A 74 -15.95 -6.31 -17.03
N GLY A 75 -16.17 -5.07 -16.58
CA GLY A 75 -17.28 -4.70 -15.71
C GLY A 75 -16.85 -3.78 -14.58
N LEU A 76 -17.80 -3.46 -13.70
CA LEU A 76 -17.57 -2.69 -12.49
C LEU A 76 -17.96 -3.55 -11.29
N ILE A 77 -17.04 -3.69 -10.33
CA ILE A 77 -17.28 -4.34 -9.04
C ILE A 77 -17.24 -3.24 -7.98
N LEU A 78 -18.29 -3.15 -7.17
CA LEU A 78 -18.35 -2.24 -6.03
C LEU A 78 -18.28 -3.07 -4.76
N VAL A 79 -17.20 -2.88 -3.99
CA VAL A 79 -17.05 -3.42 -2.64
C VAL A 79 -17.49 -2.33 -1.67
N THR A 80 -18.46 -2.63 -0.80
CA THR A 80 -19.05 -1.64 0.10
C THR A 80 -19.22 -2.23 1.50
N GLY A 81 -19.31 -1.35 2.50
CA GLY A 81 -19.48 -1.71 3.91
C GLY A 81 -19.18 -0.53 4.82
N ALA A 82 -19.27 -0.73 6.14
CA ALA A 82 -18.85 0.27 7.12
C ALA A 82 -17.31 0.41 7.14
N SER A 83 -16.81 1.52 7.69
CA SER A 83 -15.38 1.64 7.98
C SER A 83 -14.91 0.46 8.84
N SER A 84 -13.72 -0.08 8.55
CA SER A 84 -13.14 -1.27 9.19
C SER A 84 -13.86 -2.61 8.98
N SER A 85 -14.77 -2.71 8.01
CA SER A 85 -15.52 -3.96 7.73
C SER A 85 -14.78 -4.99 6.84
N GLY A 86 -13.48 -4.85 6.60
CA GLY A 86 -12.73 -5.79 5.77
C GLY A 86 -12.73 -5.50 4.25
N GLN A 87 -13.12 -4.30 3.82
CA GLN A 87 -13.24 -3.97 2.39
C GLN A 87 -11.87 -3.93 1.70
N ASN A 88 -10.89 -3.27 2.31
CA ASN A 88 -9.53 -3.17 1.78
C ASN A 88 -8.88 -4.56 1.74
N GLU A 89 -9.10 -5.37 2.77
CA GLU A 89 -8.68 -6.77 2.87
C GLU A 89 -9.23 -7.61 1.71
N LEU A 90 -10.53 -7.48 1.42
CA LEU A 90 -11.17 -8.20 0.31
C LEU A 90 -10.62 -7.74 -1.05
N VAL A 91 -10.50 -6.42 -1.26
CA VAL A 91 -9.95 -5.88 -2.52
C VAL A 91 -8.51 -6.35 -2.73
N ALA A 92 -7.68 -6.35 -1.68
CA ALA A 92 -6.31 -6.87 -1.73
C ALA A 92 -6.30 -8.36 -2.11
N ALA A 93 -7.14 -9.19 -1.46
CA ALA A 93 -7.26 -10.61 -1.81
C ALA A 93 -7.71 -10.82 -3.27
N MET A 94 -8.65 -10.01 -3.76
CA MET A 94 -9.11 -10.06 -5.15
C MET A 94 -8.01 -9.69 -6.14
N ILE A 95 -7.27 -8.61 -5.87
CA ILE A 95 -6.14 -8.17 -6.71
C ILE A 95 -5.07 -9.26 -6.76
N ASP A 96 -4.73 -9.84 -5.62
CA ASP A 96 -3.73 -10.90 -5.54
C ASP A 96 -4.16 -12.16 -6.32
N ARG A 97 -5.43 -12.55 -6.20
CA ARG A 97 -5.98 -13.66 -6.99
C ARG A 97 -5.93 -13.39 -8.49
N ILE A 98 -6.25 -12.17 -8.92
CA ILE A 98 -6.14 -11.77 -10.33
C ILE A 98 -4.67 -11.82 -10.78
N ASN A 99 -3.76 -11.32 -9.95
CA ASN A 99 -2.33 -11.29 -10.21
C ASN A 99 -1.72 -12.70 -10.32
N SER A 100 -2.21 -13.64 -9.51
CA SER A 100 -1.71 -15.02 -9.47
C SER A 100 -2.36 -15.95 -10.50
N SER A 101 -3.49 -15.55 -11.12
CA SER A 101 -4.27 -16.44 -12.01
C SER A 101 -4.39 -15.95 -13.45
N GLY A 102 -3.89 -14.77 -13.78
CA GLY A 102 -3.99 -14.20 -15.13
C GLY A 102 -2.80 -13.33 -15.51
N SER A 103 -2.62 -13.13 -16.82
CA SER A 103 -1.63 -12.22 -17.38
C SER A 103 -2.30 -10.91 -17.76
N ARG A 104 -2.46 -10.03 -16.78
CA ARG A 104 -3.12 -8.72 -16.92
C ARG A 104 -2.17 -7.58 -16.53
N HIS A 105 -2.59 -6.36 -16.83
CA HIS A 105 -1.98 -5.16 -16.27
C HIS A 105 -2.93 -4.60 -15.21
N ILE A 106 -2.49 -4.61 -13.96
CA ILE A 106 -3.25 -4.12 -12.81
C ILE A 106 -2.68 -2.76 -12.42
N LEU A 107 -3.55 -1.74 -12.41
CA LEU A 107 -3.22 -0.39 -12.01
C LEU A 107 -4.12 -0.01 -10.84
N THR A 108 -3.54 0.37 -9.70
CA THR A 108 -4.29 0.85 -8.53
C THR A 108 -4.00 2.33 -8.29
N PHE A 109 -5.03 3.04 -7.83
CA PHE A 109 -4.94 4.41 -7.34
C PHE A 109 -5.52 4.43 -5.93
N GLU A 110 -4.68 4.66 -4.95
CA GLU A 110 -4.99 4.51 -3.54
C GLU A 110 -4.62 5.79 -2.79
N ASP A 111 -5.41 6.20 -1.81
CA ASP A 111 -5.04 7.34 -0.93
C ASP A 111 -3.79 7.00 -0.11
N GLN A 112 -3.72 5.75 0.37
CA GLN A 112 -2.55 5.16 1.00
C GLN A 112 -2.45 3.69 0.57
N ILE A 113 -1.26 3.26 0.17
CA ILE A 113 -1.01 1.85 -0.13
C ILE A 113 -0.84 1.08 1.18
N GLU A 114 -1.79 0.19 1.48
CA GLU A 114 -1.74 -0.70 2.66
C GLU A 114 -1.22 -2.10 2.33
N TYR A 115 -1.50 -2.60 1.13
CA TYR A 115 -1.10 -3.94 0.69
C TYR A 115 -0.21 -3.81 -0.53
N PHE A 116 1.03 -4.28 -0.43
CA PHE A 116 1.99 -4.25 -1.53
C PHE A 116 1.90 -5.53 -2.36
N HIS A 117 1.58 -5.38 -3.64
CA HIS A 117 1.45 -6.49 -4.57
C HIS A 117 2.68 -6.57 -5.48
N THR A 118 3.48 -7.62 -5.32
CA THR A 118 4.56 -7.94 -6.26
C THR A 118 3.98 -8.54 -7.54
N SER A 119 4.53 -8.21 -8.70
CA SER A 119 4.08 -8.80 -9.98
C SER A 119 4.38 -10.31 -10.01
N ILE A 120 3.37 -11.14 -10.29
CA ILE A 120 3.50 -12.62 -10.40
C ILE A 120 3.28 -13.06 -11.85
N LEU A 121 2.03 -13.25 -12.27
CA LEU A 121 1.66 -13.47 -13.67
C LEU A 121 1.19 -12.17 -14.34
N SER A 122 0.65 -11.25 -13.54
CA SER A 122 0.27 -9.91 -13.97
C SER A 122 1.35 -8.88 -13.65
N VAL A 123 1.38 -7.80 -14.41
CA VAL A 123 2.15 -6.59 -14.07
C VAL A 123 1.29 -5.74 -13.14
N VAL A 124 1.82 -5.41 -11.96
CA VAL A 124 1.11 -4.59 -10.95
C VAL A 124 1.82 -3.26 -10.77
N GLN A 125 1.07 -2.17 -10.90
CA GLN A 125 1.53 -0.81 -10.65
C GLN A 125 0.60 -0.12 -9.67
N GLN A 126 1.12 0.23 -8.50
CA GLN A 126 0.35 0.91 -7.46
C GLN A 126 0.74 2.39 -7.40
N ARG A 127 -0.26 3.28 -7.39
CA ARG A 127 -0.04 4.71 -7.27
C ARG A 127 -0.73 5.23 -6.02
N GLU A 128 0.08 5.77 -5.12
CA GLU A 128 -0.42 6.52 -3.99
C GLU A 128 -0.74 7.97 -4.42
N ILE A 129 -1.95 8.42 -4.13
CA ILE A 129 -2.43 9.76 -4.45
C ILE A 129 -1.83 10.73 -3.42
N GLY A 130 -1.35 11.89 -3.86
CA GLY A 130 -0.85 12.95 -2.96
C GLY A 130 0.64 12.90 -2.60
N LEU A 131 1.34 11.77 -2.80
CA LEU A 131 2.79 11.66 -2.57
C LEU A 131 3.67 12.34 -3.63
N ASN A 132 3.10 12.74 -4.78
CA ASN A 132 3.80 13.43 -5.87
C ASN A 132 3.32 14.88 -6.02
N ARG A 133 3.72 15.76 -5.10
CA ARG A 133 3.74 17.20 -5.32
C ARG A 133 5.16 17.74 -5.28
#